data_AF-A0A0R1PAP8-F1
#
_entry.id   AF-A0A0R1PAP8-F1
#
_cell.length_a   1.000
_cell.length_b   1.000
_cell.length_c   1.000
_cell.angle_alpha   90.00
_cell.angle_beta   90.00
_cell.angle_gamma   90.00
#
_symmetry.space_group_name_H-M   'P 1'
#
loop_
_entity.id
_entity.type
_entity.pdbx_description
1 polymer ?
#
loop_
_entity_poly.entity_id
_entity_poly.type
_entity_poly.pdbx_seq_one_letter_code
_entity_poly.pdbx_strand_id
1 'polypeptide(L)'
;MLNQPFHGYGAIQEIDRLSNGDVKIAAGTMYGAIENLLKLRWIKEVPSQDKRRRVYQITADGKNILSLETQRMKQLIKVANKFGY
;
A
#
# COMPACT_ATOMS: atom_id res chain seq x y z
N MET A 1 -4.85 8.33 2.40
CA MET A 1 -3.71 7.63 3.04
C MET A 1 -2.38 7.82 2.33
N LEU A 2 -2.19 7.39 1.07
CA LEU A 2 -0.85 7.22 0.49
C LEU A 2 -0.07 8.52 0.15
N ASN A 3 -0.75 9.67 0.13
CA ASN A 3 -0.10 10.97 -0.09
C ASN A 3 0.52 11.58 1.18
N GLN A 4 0.27 10.97 2.34
CA GLN A 4 0.86 11.37 3.61
C GLN A 4 1.81 10.28 4.13
N PRO A 5 2.84 10.63 4.91
CA PRO A 5 3.73 9.65 5.51
C PRO A 5 2.95 8.64 6.39
N PHE A 6 3.29 7.35 6.31
CA PHE A 6 2.58 6.28 7.01
C PHE A 6 3.52 5.33 7.78
N HIS A 7 2.97 4.65 8.78
CA HIS A 7 3.65 3.60 9.55
C HIS A 7 3.18 2.22 9.11
N GLY A 8 4.06 1.21 9.17
CA GLY A 8 3.72 -0.16 8.79
C GLY A 8 2.54 -0.73 9.58
N TYR A 9 2.53 -0.56 10.90
CA TYR A 9 1.40 -1.00 11.73
C TYR A 9 0.10 -0.22 11.43
N GLY A 10 0.20 1.09 11.18
CA GLY A 10 -0.95 1.90 10.78
C GLY A 10 -1.55 1.46 9.44
N ALA A 11 -0.71 1.02 8.49
CA ALA A 11 -1.18 0.45 7.22
C ALA A 11 -1.95 -0.87 7.42
N ILE A 12 -1.54 -1.72 8.38
CA ILE A 12 -2.25 -2.97 8.70
C ILE A 12 -3.67 -2.65 9.19
N GLN A 13 -3.78 -1.75 10.17
CA GLN A 13 -5.08 -1.35 10.73
C GLN A 13 -5.98 -0.71 9.67
N GLU A 14 -5.40 0.10 8.79
CA GLU A 14 -6.18 0.76 7.75
C GLU A 14 -6.67 -0.21 6.68
N ILE A 15 -5.88 -1.21 6.31
CA ILE A 15 -6.32 -2.24 5.35
C ILE A 15 -7.45 -3.07 5.94
N ASP A 16 -7.33 -3.49 7.21
CA ASP A 16 -8.41 -4.20 7.91
C ASP A 16 -9.69 -3.36 7.94
N ARG A 17 -9.57 -2.07 8.26
CA ARG A 17 -10.70 -1.12 8.27
C ARG A 17 -11.33 -0.91 6.88
N LEU A 18 -10.52 -0.68 5.85
CA LEU A 18 -11.01 -0.42 4.48
C LEU A 18 -11.61 -1.65 3.82
N SER A 19 -11.18 -2.84 4.23
CA SER A 19 -11.71 -4.11 3.75
C SER A 19 -12.87 -4.63 4.59
N ASN A 20 -13.38 -3.87 5.56
CA ASN A 20 -14.40 -4.33 6.51
C ASN A 20 -14.02 -5.65 7.21
N GLY A 21 -12.73 -5.89 7.44
CA GLY A 21 -12.20 -7.10 8.07
C GLY A 21 -11.97 -8.28 7.13
N ASP A 22 -12.27 -8.16 5.83
CA ASP A 22 -12.06 -9.23 4.84
C ASP A 22 -10.57 -9.47 4.56
N VAL A 23 -9.73 -8.44 4.73
CA VAL A 23 -8.29 -8.53 4.49
C VAL A 23 -7.51 -8.30 5.79
N LYS A 24 -6.97 -9.39 6.33
CA LYS A 24 -6.12 -9.38 7.52
C LYS A 24 -4.66 -9.66 7.16
N ILE A 25 -3.80 -8.65 7.31
CA ILE A 25 -2.37 -8.76 7.00
C ILE A 25 -1.59 -8.97 8.29
N ALA A 26 -0.87 -10.10 8.39
CA ALA A 26 0.08 -10.31 9.48
C ALA A 26 1.26 -9.33 9.40
N ALA A 27 1.84 -8.98 10.55
CA ALA A 27 2.95 -8.03 10.61
C ALA A 27 4.13 -8.42 9.71
N GLY A 28 4.54 -9.70 9.71
CA GLY A 28 5.63 -10.18 8.86
C GLY A 28 5.37 -9.95 7.37
N THR A 29 4.15 -10.21 6.90
CA THR A 29 3.74 -9.97 5.50
C THR A 29 3.78 -8.49 5.14
N MET A 30 3.27 -7.63 6.03
CA MET A 30 3.30 -6.18 5.80
C MET A 30 4.73 -5.65 5.71
N TYR A 31 5.59 -6.03 6.65
CA TYR A 31 6.97 -5.54 6.66
C TYR A 31 7.79 -6.11 5.50
N GLY A 32 7.53 -7.35 5.06
CA GLY A 32 8.09 -7.88 3.82
C GLY A 32 7.65 -7.09 2.58
N ALA A 33 6.37 -6.71 2.49
CA ALA A 33 5.88 -5.85 1.41
C ALA A 33 6.54 -4.46 1.42
N ILE A 34 6.67 -3.84 2.60
CA ILE A 34 7.37 -2.56 2.76
C ILE A 34 8.84 -2.66 2.33
N GLU A 35 9.54 -3.72 2.72
CA GLU A 35 10.92 -3.94 2.30
C GLU A 35 11.05 -4.03 0.78
N ASN A 36 10.14 -4.75 0.12
CA ASN A 36 10.11 -4.85 -1.34
C ASN A 36 9.83 -3.49 -2.00
N LEU A 37 8.87 -2.72 -1.49
CA LEU A 37 8.56 -1.38 -2.00
C LEU A 37 9.74 -0.41 -1.85
N LEU A 38 10.52 -0.54 -0.77
CA LEU A 38 11.77 0.22 -0.56
C LEU A 38 12.85 -0.19 -1.56
N LYS A 39 13.07 -1.51 -1.77
CA LYS A 39 14.03 -2.03 -2.77
C LYS A 39 13.72 -1.53 -4.18
N LEU A 40 12.43 -1.47 -4.53
CA LEU A 40 11.95 -0.95 -5.80
C LEU A 40 11.94 0.59 -5.88
N ARG A 41 12.24 1.28 -4.77
CA ARG A 41 12.21 2.75 -4.63
C ARG A 41 10.84 3.37 -4.90
N TRP A 42 9.76 2.58 -4.75
CA TRP A 42 8.39 3.06 -4.88
C TRP A 42 7.91 3.79 -3.62
N ILE A 43 8.54 3.49 -2.49
CA ILE A 43 8.44 4.28 -1.26
C ILE A 43 9.85 4.62 -0.76
N LYS A 44 9.94 5.62 0.11
CA LYS A 44 11.15 5.99 0.84
C LYS A 44 10.84 6.14 2.32
N GLU A 45 11.84 5.88 3.16
CA GLU A 45 11.76 6.24 4.57
C GLU A 45 11.94 7.76 4.73
N VAL A 46 11.17 8.36 5.64
CA VAL A 46 11.24 9.79 5.97
C VAL A 46 11.41 9.96 7.49
N PRO A 47 12.01 11.07 7.94
CA PRO A 47 12.18 11.34 9.36
C PRO A 47 10.85 11.27 10.13
N SER A 48 10.91 10.67 11.31
CA SER A 48 9.80 10.57 12.26
C SER A 48 10.14 11.37 13.52
N GLN A 49 9.12 11.98 14.15
CA GLN A 49 9.29 12.60 15.47
C GLN A 49 9.65 11.56 16.54
N ASP A 50 9.16 10.32 16.41
CA ASP A 50 9.56 9.19 17.25
C ASP A 50 10.59 8.35 16.49
N LYS A 51 11.87 8.40 16.92
CA LYS A 51 12.99 7.66 16.32
C LYS A 51 12.80 6.15 16.33
N ARG A 52 11.93 5.61 17.20
CA ARG A 52 11.63 4.17 17.25
C ARG A 52 10.61 3.74 16.19
N ARG A 53 9.95 4.69 15.52
CA ARG A 53 8.93 4.43 14.51
C ARG A 53 9.42 4.86 13.15
N ARG A 54 9.63 3.89 12.27
CA ARG A 54 9.90 4.16 10.85
C ARG A 54 8.63 4.69 10.19
N VAL A 55 8.79 5.69 9.33
CA VAL A 55 7.72 6.32 8.55
C VAL A 55 8.10 6.24 7.09
N TYR A 56 7.14 5.94 6.23
CA TYR A 56 7.36 5.80 4.81
C TYR A 56 6.48 6.76 4.01
N GLN A 57 6.97 7.18 2.85
CA GLN A 57 6.24 8.03 1.92
C GLN A 57 6.42 7.53 0.49
N ILE A 58 5.35 7.58 -0.29
CA ILE A 58 5.39 7.21 -1.72
C ILE A 58 6.29 8.17 -2.51
N THR A 59 7.07 7.62 -3.45
CA THR A 59 7.91 8.39 -4.37
C THR A 59 7.12 8.78 -5.64
N ALA A 60 7.73 9.56 -6.53
CA ALA A 60 7.14 9.85 -7.84
C ALA A 60 6.95 8.56 -8.66
N ASP A 61 7.97 7.70 -8.71
CA ASP A 61 7.89 6.39 -9.39
C ASP A 61 6.82 5.49 -8.78
N GLY A 62 6.72 5.46 -7.45
CA GLY A 62 5.66 4.74 -6.76
C GLY A 62 4.26 5.24 -7.12
N LYS A 63 4.07 6.56 -7.27
CA LYS A 63 2.78 7.12 -7.72
C LYS A 63 2.46 6.70 -9.16
N ASN A 64 3.45 6.67 -10.05
CA ASN A 64 3.26 6.25 -11.43
C ASN A 64 2.83 4.77 -11.50
N ILE A 65 3.53 3.89 -10.80
CA ILE A 65 3.19 2.45 -10.75
C ILE A 65 1.83 2.23 -10.09
N LEU A 66 1.52 2.93 -9.00
CA LEU A 66 0.21 2.85 -8.36
C LEU A 66 -0.92 3.26 -9.31
N SER A 67 -0.71 4.29 -10.12
CA SER A 67 -1.68 4.74 -11.13
C SER A 67 -1.92 3.66 -12.19
N LEU A 68 -0.84 3.05 -12.72
CA LEU A 68 -0.94 1.96 -13.70
C LEU A 68 -1.66 0.74 -13.12
N GLU A 69 -1.31 0.35 -11.89
CA GLU A 69 -1.93 -0.81 -11.24
C GLU A 69 -3.41 -0.57 -10.93
N THR A 70 -3.77 0.66 -10.53
CA THR A 70 -5.17 1.07 -10.36
C THR A 70 -5.95 0.98 -11.68
N GLN A 71 -5.34 1.40 -12.80
CA GLN A 71 -5.96 1.26 -14.12
C GLN A 71 -6.14 -0.22 -14.50
N ARG A 72 -5.14 -1.06 -14.23
CA ARG A 72 -5.20 -2.51 -14.46
C ARG A 72 -6.35 -3.16 -13.67
N MET A 73 -6.46 -2.85 -12.37
CA MET A 73 -7.55 -3.36 -11.51
C MET A 73 -8.93 -2.92 -12.03
N LYS A 74 -9.10 -1.65 -12.41
CA LYS A 74 -10.36 -1.15 -13.00
C LYS A 74 -10.72 -1.91 -14.27
N GLN A 75 -9.74 -2.25 -15.10
CA GLN A 75 -9.99 -3.03 -16.31
C GLN A 75 -10.40 -4.47 -15.99
N LEU A 76 -9.78 -5.10 -14.98
CA LEU A 76 -10.18 -6.44 -14.54
C LEU A 76 -11.62 -6.48 -14.03
N ILE A 77 -12.04 -5.47 -13.26
CA ILE A 77 -13.44 -5.36 -12.81
C ILE A 77 -14.38 -5.24 -14.02
N LYS A 78 -14.06 -4.40 -15.01
CA LYS A 78 -14.86 -4.30 -16.24
C LYS A 78 -14.97 -5.64 -16.97
N VAL A 79 -13.90 -6.44 -16.98
CA VAL A 79 -13.91 -7.77 -17.58
C VAL A 79 -14.78 -8.72 -16.76
N ALA A 80 -14.64 -8.76 -15.43
CA ALA A 80 -15.43 -9.60 -14.54
C ALA A 80 -16.94 -9.34 -14.70
N ASN A 81 -17.35 -8.07 -14.75
CA ASN A 81 -18.74 -7.67 -14.91
C ASN A 81 -19.34 -8.13 -16.27
N LYS A 82 -18.51 -8.29 -17.33
CA LYS A 82 -19.00 -8.85 -18.60
C LYS A 82 -19.41 -10.32 -18.49
N PHE A 83 -18.89 -11.03 -17.50
CA PHE A 83 -19.24 -12.43 -17.23
C PHE A 83 -20.34 -12.58 -16.17
N GLY A 84 -20.94 -11.48 -15.70
CA GLY A 84 -22.08 -11.52 -14.77
C GLY A 84 -21.72 -11.75 -13.30
N TYR A 85 -20.47 -11.51 -12.92
CA TYR A 85 -20.03 -11.40 -11.52
C TYR A 85 -20.15 -9.96 -11.01
#